data_AF-A0A088T185-F1
#
_entry.id   AF-A0A088T185-F1
#
_cell.length_a   1.000
_cell.length_b   1.000
_cell.length_c   1.000
_cell.angle_alpha   90.00
_cell.angle_beta   90.00
_cell.angle_gamma   90.00
#
_symmetry.space_group_name_H-M   'P 1'
#
loop_
_entity.id
_entity.type
_entity.pdbx_description
1 polymer ?
#
loop_
_entity_poly.entity_id
_entity_poly.type
_entity_poly.pdbx_seq_one_letter_code
_entity_poly.pdbx_strand_id
1 'polypeptide(L)'
;MAEGPRISEILSYAQGKTNRGKDTDISMRKIDSQYMGNLRISKEDTSRVSNTSTRISEYNNNEPKRNYLDEARERMRNRAKLARLEVQLLVYVFNTDDGKISFKERQSIKKYSVSLNKLITSKDMNDIIRMSKTPKSLNEILNFITTQDVSNEQISKALHLLEKICKRNSRYNKIILNLRSNLENLKMEGKNGEI
;
A
#
# COMPACT_ATOMS: atom_id res chain seq x y z
N MET A 1 -39.97 20.96 -31.86
CA MET A 1 -39.15 21.89 -31.05
C MET A 1 -39.41 21.54 -29.60
N ALA A 2 -38.45 20.93 -28.90
CA ALA A 2 -38.63 20.44 -27.53
C ALA A 2 -37.85 21.36 -26.58
N GLU A 3 -38.56 22.01 -25.67
CA GLU A 3 -37.98 22.85 -24.62
C GLU A 3 -37.24 21.96 -23.60
N GLY A 4 -35.94 22.22 -23.43
CA GLY A 4 -35.12 21.53 -22.43
C GLY A 4 -35.44 22.00 -21.00
N PRO A 5 -35.13 21.17 -19.98
CA PRO A 5 -35.48 21.47 -18.59
C PRO A 5 -34.74 22.71 -18.07
N ARG A 6 -35.47 23.53 -17.30
CA ARG A 6 -34.98 24.79 -16.71
C ARG A 6 -33.94 24.49 -15.62
N ILE A 7 -32.83 25.23 -15.66
CA ILE A 7 -31.66 25.13 -14.76
C ILE A 7 -32.02 25.19 -13.26
N SER A 8 -33.20 25.71 -12.91
CA SER A 8 -33.72 25.76 -11.53
C SER A 8 -34.05 24.39 -10.92
N GLU A 9 -34.30 23.35 -11.73
CA GLU A 9 -34.62 22.00 -11.21
C GLU A 9 -33.38 21.16 -10.88
N ILE A 10 -32.21 21.51 -11.42
CA ILE A 10 -30.95 20.77 -11.18
C ILE A 10 -30.33 21.13 -9.82
N LEU A 11 -30.67 22.31 -9.25
CA LEU A 11 -30.11 22.77 -7.99
C LEU A 11 -30.81 22.19 -6.73
N SER A 12 -32.03 21.67 -6.83
CA SER A 12 -32.71 21.07 -5.67
C SER A 12 -32.23 19.63 -5.36
N TYR A 13 -31.64 18.94 -6.34
CA TYR A 13 -31.12 17.57 -6.15
C TYR A 13 -29.73 17.51 -5.48
N ALA A 14 -29.04 18.64 -5.33
CA ALA A 14 -27.69 18.72 -4.78
C ALA A 14 -27.62 19.06 -3.28
N GLN A 15 -28.73 19.44 -2.63
CA GLN A 15 -28.73 19.86 -1.22
C GLN A 15 -29.12 18.76 -0.21
N GLY A 16 -29.39 17.53 -0.65
CA GLY A 16 -29.86 16.44 0.21
C GLY A 16 -28.80 15.62 0.96
N LYS A 17 -27.51 16.01 0.98
CA LYS A 17 -26.43 15.17 1.54
C LYS A 17 -25.39 15.90 2.39
N THR A 18 -25.78 16.65 3.42
CA THR A 18 -24.80 17.11 4.45
C THR A 18 -25.33 17.17 5.89
N ASN A 19 -26.48 16.57 6.22
CA ASN A 19 -26.93 16.51 7.62
C ASN A 19 -26.26 15.42 8.47
N ARG A 20 -25.48 14.50 7.89
CA ARG A 20 -24.73 13.47 8.65
C ARG A 20 -23.37 13.93 9.18
N GLY A 21 -22.86 15.08 8.75
CA GLY A 21 -21.56 15.60 9.17
C GLY A 21 -21.59 16.55 10.36
N LYS A 22 -22.77 17.10 10.71
CA LYS A 22 -22.90 18.07 11.83
C LYS A 22 -23.12 17.39 13.19
N ASP A 23 -23.72 16.21 13.22
CA ASP A 23 -23.99 15.49 14.47
C ASP A 23 -22.73 14.85 15.08
N THR A 24 -21.73 14.52 14.26
CA THR A 24 -20.46 13.92 14.72
C THR A 24 -19.53 14.93 15.40
N ASP A 25 -19.56 16.20 15.02
CA ASP A 25 -18.72 17.24 15.66
C ASP A 25 -19.28 17.70 17.02
N ILE A 26 -20.60 17.65 17.21
CA ILE A 26 -21.24 17.99 18.48
C ILE A 26 -21.04 16.87 19.51
N SER A 27 -20.96 15.60 19.08
CA SER A 27 -20.75 14.48 20.00
C SER A 27 -19.30 14.43 20.53
N MET A 28 -18.29 14.78 19.72
CA MET A 28 -16.90 14.81 20.18
C MET A 28 -16.64 15.93 21.21
N ARG A 29 -17.20 17.13 21.02
CA ARG A 29 -16.99 18.23 21.98
C ARG A 29 -17.62 18.00 23.35
N LYS A 30 -18.68 17.17 23.44
CA LYS A 30 -19.30 16.82 24.73
C LYS A 30 -18.48 15.79 25.52
N ILE A 31 -17.74 14.91 24.85
CA ILE A 31 -16.92 13.88 25.51
C ILE A 31 -15.66 14.51 26.14
N ASP A 32 -15.01 15.45 25.46
CA ASP A 32 -13.80 16.11 25.98
C ASP A 32 -14.10 16.98 27.22
N SER A 33 -15.26 17.66 27.25
CA SER A 33 -15.67 18.47 28.40
C SER A 33 -16.00 17.63 29.64
N GLN A 34 -16.37 16.36 29.49
CA GLN A 34 -16.77 15.51 30.61
C GLN A 34 -15.57 14.81 31.27
N TYR A 35 -14.47 14.62 30.52
CA TYR A 35 -13.26 13.97 31.02
C TYR A 35 -12.17 14.93 31.56
N MET A 36 -12.19 16.21 31.18
CA MET A 36 -11.21 17.19 31.68
C MET A 36 -11.57 17.83 33.03
N GLY A 37 -12.77 17.58 33.56
CA GLY A 37 -13.26 18.24 34.79
C GLY A 37 -12.73 17.68 36.12
N ASN A 38 -12.13 16.49 36.15
CA ASN A 38 -11.88 15.78 37.42
C ASN A 38 -10.42 15.36 37.69
N LEU A 39 -9.43 15.92 37.01
CA LEU A 39 -8.01 15.71 37.34
C LEU A 39 -7.53 16.76 38.36
N ARG A 40 -8.04 16.69 39.60
CA ARG A 40 -7.38 17.31 40.75
C ARG A 40 -6.27 16.38 41.22
N ILE A 41 -5.05 16.63 40.74
CA ILE A 41 -3.84 15.95 41.22
C ILE A 41 -3.64 16.33 42.69
N SER A 42 -3.66 15.34 43.58
CA SER A 42 -3.35 15.53 45.00
C SER A 42 -1.88 15.91 45.16
N LYS A 43 -1.57 16.80 46.12
CA LYS A 43 -0.18 17.18 46.46
C LYS A 43 0.68 16.00 46.92
N GLU A 44 0.07 14.86 47.24
CA GLU A 44 0.76 13.63 47.63
C GLU A 44 1.30 12.84 46.42
N ASP A 45 0.72 13.02 45.22
CA ASP A 45 1.16 12.33 44.01
C ASP A 45 2.42 12.96 43.39
N THR A 46 2.66 14.26 43.62
CA THR A 46 3.87 14.95 43.14
C THR A 46 5.15 14.47 43.81
N SER A 47 5.08 13.90 45.02
CA SER A 47 6.24 13.42 45.78
C SER A 47 6.75 12.05 45.30
N ARG A 48 5.91 11.27 44.59
CA ARG A 48 6.30 9.96 44.03
C ARG A 48 7.02 10.08 42.69
N VAL A 49 6.78 11.16 41.94
CA VAL A 49 7.40 11.39 40.63
C VAL A 49 8.87 11.81 40.74
N SER A 50 9.26 12.46 41.84
CA SER A 50 10.65 12.89 42.07
C SER A 50 11.61 11.72 42.35
N ASN A 51 11.15 10.62 42.94
CA ASN A 51 12.02 9.48 43.27
C ASN A 51 12.22 8.49 42.09
N THR A 52 11.36 8.54 41.07
CA THR A 52 11.57 7.78 39.82
C THR A 52 12.56 8.47 38.88
N SER A 53 12.73 9.79 38.98
CA SER A 53 13.58 10.54 38.07
C SER A 53 15.08 10.26 38.28
N THR A 54 15.49 9.86 39.49
CA THR A 54 16.89 9.58 39.83
C THR A 54 17.31 8.13 39.56
N ARG A 55 16.35 7.21 39.37
CA ARG A 55 16.65 5.78 39.10
C ARG A 55 16.71 5.43 37.61
N ILE A 56 16.32 6.34 36.72
CA ILE A 56 16.32 6.12 35.26
C ILE A 56 17.64 6.59 34.60
N SER A 57 18.47 7.38 35.30
CA SER A 57 19.72 7.92 34.72
C SER A 57 20.88 6.91 34.61
N GLU A 58 20.70 5.66 35.02
CA GLU A 58 21.77 4.62 34.98
C GLU A 58 21.48 3.46 34.03
N TYR A 59 20.52 3.61 33.10
CA TYR A 59 20.34 2.62 32.02
C TYR A 59 21.07 3.05 30.74
N ASN A 60 22.30 2.55 30.62
CA ASN A 60 22.98 2.15 29.38
C ASN A 60 22.98 3.13 28.19
N ASN A 61 24.00 4.00 28.16
CA ASN A 61 24.43 4.79 26.99
C ASN A 61 25.02 3.96 25.82
N ASN A 62 24.76 2.64 25.76
CA ASN A 62 25.36 1.73 24.77
C ASN A 62 24.37 1.15 23.76
N GLU A 63 23.09 1.53 23.78
CA GLU A 63 22.17 1.13 22.72
C GLU A 63 22.34 2.03 21.48
N PRO A 64 22.52 1.46 20.28
CA PRO A 64 22.55 2.26 19.06
C PRO A 64 21.23 3.00 18.93
N LYS A 65 21.28 4.33 18.83
CA LYS A 65 20.11 5.19 18.61
C LYS A 65 19.40 4.72 17.34
N ARG A 66 18.33 3.93 17.47
CA ARG A 66 17.50 3.50 16.35
C ARG A 66 16.97 4.71 15.61
N ASN A 67 17.37 4.86 14.35
CA ASN A 67 16.87 5.94 13.51
C ASN A 67 15.52 5.54 12.90
N TYR A 68 14.45 5.72 13.67
CA TYR A 68 13.08 5.36 13.28
C TYR A 68 12.65 5.94 11.92
N LEU A 69 13.16 7.12 11.56
CA LEU A 69 12.84 7.77 10.29
C LEU A 69 13.47 7.03 9.11
N ASP A 70 14.72 6.57 9.24
CA ASP A 70 15.40 5.84 8.18
C ASP A 70 14.83 4.44 8.02
N GLU A 71 14.51 3.75 9.12
CA GLU A 71 13.80 2.46 9.07
C GLU A 71 12.43 2.59 8.39
N ALA A 72 11.67 3.65 8.71
CA ALA A 72 10.37 3.89 8.08
C ALA A 72 10.50 4.17 6.58
N ARG A 73 11.46 5.00 6.18
CA ARG A 73 11.76 5.27 4.76
C ARG A 73 12.14 4.00 4.03
N GLU A 74 12.98 3.17 4.63
CA GLU A 74 13.43 1.92 4.03
C GLU A 74 12.28 0.92 3.85
N ARG A 75 11.40 0.79 4.85
CA ARG A 75 10.17 -0.01 4.71
C ARG A 75 9.29 0.48 3.56
N MET A 76 9.08 1.79 3.44
CA MET A 76 8.28 2.37 2.35
C MET A 76 8.92 2.12 0.98
N ARG A 77 10.24 2.28 0.86
CA ARG A 77 10.98 2.00 -0.39
C ARG A 77 10.86 0.52 -0.80
N ASN A 78 11.07 -0.39 0.15
CA ASN A 78 10.93 -1.83 -0.12
C ASN A 78 9.50 -2.20 -0.48
N ARG A 79 8.50 -1.56 0.14
CA ARG A 79 7.10 -1.77 -0.22
C ARG A 79 6.78 -1.25 -1.61
N ALA A 80 7.30 -0.08 -1.99
CA ALA A 80 7.16 0.47 -3.33
C ALA A 80 7.83 -0.43 -4.39
N LYS A 81 9.03 -0.94 -4.10
CA LYS A 81 9.72 -1.90 -4.98
C LYS A 81 8.88 -3.15 -5.24
N LEU A 82 8.39 -3.77 -4.17
CA LEU A 82 7.50 -4.95 -4.28
C LEU A 82 6.21 -4.61 -5.05
N ALA A 83 5.60 -3.47 -4.78
CA ALA A 83 4.36 -3.08 -5.45
C ALA A 83 4.54 -2.83 -6.96
N ARG A 84 5.68 -2.25 -7.37
CA ARG A 84 6.04 -2.10 -8.79
C ARG A 84 6.17 -3.44 -9.48
N LEU A 85 6.76 -4.44 -8.83
CA LEU A 85 6.83 -5.80 -9.37
C LEU A 85 5.43 -6.41 -9.49
N GLU A 86 4.63 -6.34 -8.42
CA GLU A 86 3.26 -6.88 -8.35
C GLU A 86 2.38 -6.33 -9.50
N VAL A 87 2.44 -5.03 -9.77
CA VAL A 87 1.69 -4.42 -10.89
C VAL A 87 2.22 -4.85 -12.25
N GLN A 88 3.54 -4.89 -12.46
CA GLN A 88 4.10 -5.34 -13.74
C GLN A 88 3.69 -6.77 -14.06
N LEU A 89 3.72 -7.65 -13.07
CA LEU A 89 3.29 -9.04 -13.20
C LEU A 89 1.80 -9.16 -13.50
N LEU A 90 0.94 -8.41 -12.80
CA LEU A 90 -0.50 -8.39 -13.09
C LEU A 90 -0.79 -7.93 -14.52
N VAL A 91 -0.13 -6.86 -14.95
CA VAL A 91 -0.26 -6.32 -16.31
C VAL A 91 0.20 -7.34 -17.35
N TYR A 92 1.32 -8.03 -17.12
CA TYR A 92 1.78 -9.10 -17.99
C TYR A 92 0.74 -10.22 -18.09
N VAL A 93 0.28 -10.77 -16.95
CA VAL A 93 -0.68 -11.89 -16.96
C VAL A 93 -1.96 -11.55 -17.69
N PHE A 94 -2.53 -10.37 -17.43
CA PHE A 94 -3.75 -9.92 -18.10
C PHE A 94 -3.52 -9.72 -19.60
N ASN A 95 -2.43 -9.07 -19.99
CA ASN A 95 -2.12 -8.83 -21.40
C ASN A 95 -1.72 -10.11 -22.15
N THR A 96 -1.19 -11.14 -21.48
CA THR A 96 -0.80 -12.41 -22.13
C THR A 96 -1.99 -13.32 -22.46
N ASP A 97 -3.14 -13.16 -21.81
CA ASP A 97 -4.32 -13.99 -22.10
C ASP A 97 -4.93 -13.69 -23.48
N ASP A 98 -5.30 -12.43 -23.73
CA ASP A 98 -5.98 -12.01 -24.97
C ASP A 98 -5.35 -10.79 -25.67
N GLY A 99 -4.17 -10.34 -25.22
CA GLY A 99 -3.48 -9.17 -25.76
C GLY A 99 -4.10 -7.83 -25.31
N LYS A 100 -5.11 -7.84 -24.46
CA LYS A 100 -5.82 -6.65 -23.98
C LYS A 100 -6.00 -6.72 -22.46
N ILE A 101 -6.30 -5.57 -21.87
CA ILE A 101 -6.65 -5.48 -20.45
C ILE A 101 -8.08 -4.99 -20.38
N SER A 102 -8.98 -5.90 -20.02
CA SER A 102 -10.40 -5.65 -19.82
C SER A 102 -10.63 -4.64 -18.69
N PHE A 103 -11.85 -4.08 -18.68
CA PHE A 103 -12.26 -3.16 -17.62
C PHE A 103 -12.19 -3.80 -16.23
N LYS A 104 -12.53 -5.10 -16.11
CA LYS A 104 -12.50 -5.83 -14.83
C LYS A 104 -11.07 -6.00 -14.31
N GLU A 105 -10.13 -6.34 -15.19
CA GLU A 105 -8.70 -6.46 -14.86
C GLU A 105 -8.11 -5.12 -14.43
N ARG A 106 -8.41 -4.05 -15.19
CA ARG A 106 -8.02 -2.69 -14.82
C ARG A 106 -8.59 -2.28 -13.46
N GLN A 107 -9.83 -2.66 -13.17
CA GLN A 107 -10.44 -2.42 -11.87
C GLN A 107 -9.76 -3.23 -10.75
N SER A 108 -9.30 -4.45 -11.01
CA SER A 108 -8.51 -5.25 -10.06
C SER A 108 -7.17 -4.58 -9.75
N ILE A 109 -6.45 -4.07 -10.76
CA ILE A 109 -5.20 -3.33 -10.55
C ILE A 109 -5.48 -2.06 -9.73
N LYS A 110 -6.53 -1.29 -10.07
CA LYS A 110 -6.91 -0.09 -9.34
C LYS A 110 -7.22 -0.37 -7.87
N LYS A 111 -8.00 -1.43 -7.57
CA LYS A 111 -8.29 -1.84 -6.19
C LYS A 111 -7.01 -2.18 -5.43
N TYR A 112 -6.10 -2.89 -6.07
CA TYR A 112 -4.80 -3.20 -5.50
C TYR A 112 -3.98 -1.91 -5.22
N SER A 113 -3.89 -0.98 -6.17
CA SER A 113 -3.18 0.30 -5.97
C SER A 113 -3.75 1.12 -4.82
N VAL A 114 -5.08 1.17 -4.65
CA VAL A 114 -5.71 1.85 -3.52
C VAL A 114 -5.29 1.25 -2.17
N SER A 115 -5.04 -0.07 -2.12
CA SER A 115 -4.60 -0.74 -0.89
C SER A 115 -3.16 -0.36 -0.46
N LEU A 116 -2.39 0.26 -1.36
CA LEU A 116 -1.05 0.78 -1.08
C LEU A 116 -1.07 2.19 -0.51
N ASN A 117 -2.23 2.84 -0.43
CA ASN A 117 -2.32 4.19 0.10
C ASN A 117 -1.77 4.24 1.54
N LYS A 118 -0.96 5.27 1.84
CA LYS A 118 -0.20 5.44 3.09
C LYS A 118 0.93 4.43 3.34
N LEU A 119 1.09 3.39 2.51
CA LEU A 119 2.20 2.43 2.63
C LEU A 119 3.41 2.81 1.77
N ILE A 120 3.20 3.66 0.77
CA ILE A 120 4.22 4.13 -0.18
C ILE A 120 4.06 5.64 -0.41
N THR A 121 5.05 6.26 -1.04
CA THR A 121 4.98 7.70 -1.36
C THR A 121 3.99 7.97 -2.50
N SER A 122 3.48 9.20 -2.57
CA SER A 122 2.62 9.64 -3.69
C SER A 122 3.33 9.55 -5.03
N LYS A 123 4.65 9.77 -5.06
CA LYS A 123 5.48 9.61 -6.27
C LYS A 123 5.45 8.15 -6.75
N ASP A 124 5.70 7.20 -5.85
CA ASP A 124 5.67 5.77 -6.16
C ASP A 124 4.28 5.31 -6.62
N MET A 125 3.23 5.84 -6.00
CA MET A 125 1.85 5.57 -6.40
C MET A 125 1.59 6.03 -7.84
N ASN A 126 2.01 7.24 -8.21
CA ASN A 126 1.86 7.76 -9.57
C ASN A 126 2.62 6.92 -10.59
N ASP A 127 3.84 6.48 -10.24
CA ASP A 127 4.63 5.58 -11.07
C ASP A 127 3.91 4.24 -11.29
N ILE A 128 3.37 3.64 -10.22
CA ILE A 128 2.59 2.40 -10.30
C ILE A 128 1.34 2.57 -11.18
N ILE A 129 0.61 3.68 -11.02
CA ILE A 129 -0.55 3.99 -11.86
C ILE A 129 -0.13 4.12 -13.33
N ARG A 130 1.02 4.74 -13.62
CA ARG A 130 1.55 4.83 -14.99
C ARG A 130 1.87 3.44 -15.55
N MET A 131 2.59 2.61 -14.77
CA MET A 131 2.96 1.24 -15.16
C MET A 131 1.74 0.34 -15.40
N SER A 132 0.63 0.55 -14.68
CA SER A 132 -0.60 -0.23 -14.87
C SER A 132 -1.26 -0.05 -16.25
N LYS A 133 -0.87 0.98 -17.00
CA LYS A 133 -1.46 1.33 -18.30
C LYS A 133 -0.66 0.82 -19.48
N THR A 134 0.59 0.43 -19.28
CA THR A 134 1.50 0.02 -20.34
C THR A 134 1.71 -1.49 -20.28
N PRO A 135 1.45 -2.25 -21.36
CA PRO A 135 1.77 -3.66 -21.41
C PRO A 135 3.23 -3.91 -21.04
N LYS A 136 3.50 -5.05 -20.41
CA LYS A 136 4.82 -5.47 -19.97
C LYS A 136 5.16 -6.78 -20.64
N SER A 137 6.38 -6.88 -21.17
CA SER A 137 6.97 -8.13 -21.64
C SER A 137 7.68 -8.86 -20.51
N LEU A 138 7.90 -10.17 -20.69
CA LEU A 138 8.65 -10.97 -19.72
C LEU A 138 10.08 -10.41 -19.54
N ASN A 139 10.77 -10.06 -20.62
CA ASN A 139 12.13 -9.53 -20.57
C ASN A 139 12.23 -8.22 -19.76
N GLU A 140 11.24 -7.32 -19.88
CA GLU A 140 11.20 -6.11 -19.05
C GLU A 140 11.06 -6.43 -17.55
N ILE A 141 10.26 -7.44 -17.22
CA ILE A 141 10.10 -7.91 -15.82
C ILE A 141 11.42 -8.51 -15.32
N LEU A 142 12.08 -9.34 -16.12
CA LEU A 142 13.37 -9.93 -15.73
C LEU A 142 14.42 -8.84 -15.52
N ASN A 143 14.51 -7.86 -16.43
CA ASN A 143 15.38 -6.71 -16.29
C ASN A 143 15.06 -5.89 -15.04
N PHE A 144 13.79 -5.72 -14.69
CA PHE A 144 13.42 -5.05 -13.44
C PHE A 144 13.91 -5.83 -12.21
N ILE A 145 13.75 -7.16 -12.21
CA ILE A 145 14.18 -8.03 -11.10
C ILE A 145 15.69 -7.92 -10.88
N THR A 146 16.48 -7.99 -11.96
CA THR A 146 17.94 -7.91 -11.89
C THR A 146 18.42 -6.50 -11.52
N THR A 147 17.91 -5.46 -12.17
CA THR A 147 18.36 -4.07 -11.95
C THR A 147 17.95 -3.49 -10.60
N GLN A 148 16.84 -3.95 -10.02
CA GLN A 148 16.35 -3.47 -8.72
C GLN A 148 16.72 -4.38 -7.56
N ASP A 149 17.54 -5.40 -7.81
CA ASP A 149 17.95 -6.41 -6.82
C ASP A 149 16.74 -6.93 -6.03
N VAL A 150 15.79 -7.50 -6.75
CA VAL A 150 14.56 -8.04 -6.16
C VAL A 150 14.87 -9.40 -5.58
N SER A 151 14.74 -9.52 -4.25
CA SER A 151 14.95 -10.77 -3.54
C SER A 151 13.95 -11.87 -3.95
N ASN A 152 14.37 -13.12 -3.81
CA ASN A 152 13.50 -14.28 -4.03
C ASN A 152 12.23 -14.26 -3.17
N GLU A 153 12.32 -13.75 -1.94
CA GLU A 153 11.16 -13.59 -1.05
C GLU A 153 10.15 -12.60 -1.64
N GLN A 154 10.62 -11.49 -2.21
CA GLN A 154 9.75 -10.51 -2.89
C GLN A 154 9.10 -11.11 -4.14
N ILE A 155 9.83 -11.91 -4.92
CA ILE A 155 9.27 -12.63 -6.07
C ILE A 155 8.17 -13.60 -5.61
N SER A 156 8.42 -14.40 -4.58
CA SER A 156 7.42 -15.32 -4.03
C SER A 156 6.18 -14.60 -3.49
N LYS A 157 6.35 -13.47 -2.80
CA LYS A 157 5.23 -12.62 -2.35
C LYS A 157 4.40 -12.10 -3.52
N ALA A 158 5.07 -11.64 -4.57
CA ALA A 158 4.37 -11.13 -5.75
C ALA A 158 3.59 -12.23 -6.49
N LEU A 159 4.18 -13.42 -6.67
CA LEU A 159 3.49 -14.57 -7.26
C LEU A 159 2.27 -14.99 -6.42
N HIS A 160 2.39 -15.01 -5.10
CA HIS A 160 1.26 -15.32 -4.21
C HIS A 160 0.12 -14.30 -4.33
N LEU A 161 0.45 -13.01 -4.50
CA LEU A 161 -0.54 -11.98 -4.76
C LEU A 161 -1.26 -12.20 -6.12
N LEU A 162 -0.52 -12.57 -7.15
CA LEU A 162 -1.09 -12.92 -8.46
C LEU A 162 -2.08 -14.08 -8.34
N GLU A 163 -1.69 -15.17 -7.68
CA GLU A 163 -2.58 -16.32 -7.43
C GLU A 163 -3.85 -15.91 -6.69
N LYS A 164 -3.74 -15.00 -5.70
CA LYS A 164 -4.89 -14.49 -4.95
C LYS A 164 -5.85 -13.68 -5.82
N ILE A 165 -5.33 -12.82 -6.69
CA ILE A 165 -6.15 -11.96 -7.57
C ILE A 165 -6.75 -12.77 -8.72
N CYS A 166 -5.99 -13.71 -9.28
CA CYS A 166 -6.34 -14.49 -10.47
C CYS A 166 -7.02 -15.83 -10.15
N LYS A 167 -7.20 -16.18 -8.87
CA LYS A 167 -7.65 -17.49 -8.35
C LYS A 167 -8.73 -18.21 -9.17
N ARG A 168 -9.71 -17.46 -9.69
CA ARG A 168 -10.90 -18.02 -10.38
C ARG A 168 -10.72 -18.23 -11.89
N ASN A 169 -9.61 -17.78 -12.48
CA ASN A 169 -9.37 -17.90 -13.92
C ASN A 169 -8.28 -18.94 -14.20
N SER A 170 -8.68 -20.07 -14.78
CA SER A 170 -7.78 -21.18 -15.12
C SER A 170 -6.73 -20.80 -16.16
N ARG A 171 -7.02 -19.84 -17.07
CA ARG A 171 -6.04 -19.34 -18.04
C ARG A 171 -4.94 -18.55 -17.37
N TYR A 172 -5.29 -17.61 -16.49
CA TYR A 172 -4.30 -16.88 -15.71
C TYR A 172 -3.45 -17.81 -14.85
N ASN A 173 -4.05 -18.85 -14.25
CA ASN A 173 -3.29 -19.81 -13.46
C ASN A 173 -2.23 -20.53 -14.30
N LYS A 174 -2.52 -20.89 -15.56
CA LYS A 174 -1.50 -21.46 -16.48
C LYS A 174 -0.38 -20.48 -16.79
N ILE A 175 -0.71 -19.21 -17.05
CA ILE A 175 0.28 -18.16 -17.30
C ILE A 175 1.17 -17.95 -16.05
N ILE A 176 0.57 -17.93 -14.86
CA ILE A 176 1.29 -17.79 -13.58
C ILE A 176 2.23 -18.97 -13.32
N LEU A 177 1.81 -20.20 -13.64
CA LEU A 177 2.67 -21.38 -13.52
C LEU A 177 3.89 -21.28 -14.46
N ASN A 178 3.68 -20.92 -15.73
CA ASN A 178 4.77 -20.72 -16.68
C ASN A 178 5.71 -19.59 -16.22
N LEU A 179 5.14 -18.48 -15.72
CA LEU A 179 5.91 -17.38 -15.15
C LEU A 179 6.77 -17.85 -13.98
N ARG A 180 6.21 -18.64 -13.05
CA ARG A 180 6.93 -19.19 -11.91
C ARG A 180 8.13 -20.02 -12.35
N SER A 181 7.97 -20.93 -13.31
CA SER A 181 9.08 -21.73 -13.83
C SER A 181 10.19 -20.87 -14.43
N ASN A 182 9.85 -19.83 -15.20
CA ASN A 182 10.83 -18.90 -15.76
C ASN A 182 11.58 -18.11 -14.67
N LEU A 183 10.88 -17.65 -13.64
CA LEU A 183 11.48 -16.90 -12.53
C LEU A 183 12.30 -17.80 -11.57
N GLU A 184 11.98 -19.09 -11.49
CA GLU A 184 12.77 -20.06 -10.73
C GLU A 184 14.05 -20.47 -11.47
N ASN A 185 14.03 -20.56 -12.80
CA ASN A 185 15.23 -20.84 -13.59
C ASN A 185 16.30 -19.75 -13.44
N LEU A 186 15.90 -18.48 -13.30
CA LEU A 186 16.79 -17.37 -12.95
C LEU A 186 17.57 -17.60 -11.64
N LYS A 187 17.02 -18.38 -10.70
CA LYS A 187 17.71 -18.72 -9.44
C LYS A 187 18.89 -19.66 -9.65
N MET A 188 18.89 -20.45 -10.72
CA MET A 188 19.92 -21.45 -11.00
C MET A 188 21.10 -20.85 -11.75
N GLU A 189 20.86 -19.89 -12.64
CA GLU A 189 21.93 -19.21 -13.39
C GLU A 189 22.77 -18.29 -12.50
N GLY A 190 22.17 -17.63 -11.50
CA GLY A 190 22.89 -16.78 -10.55
C GLY A 190 23.78 -17.52 -9.54
N LYS A 191 23.65 -18.85 -9.41
CA LYS A 191 24.47 -19.66 -8.48
C LYS A 191 25.69 -20.32 -9.14
N ASN A 192 25.76 -20.34 -10.47
CA ASN A 192 26.87 -20.96 -11.20
C ASN A 192 27.97 -19.96 -11.61
N GLY A 193 27.87 -18.70 -11.17
CA GLY A 193 28.79 -17.61 -11.52
C GLY A 193 29.76 -17.18 -10.42
N GLU A 194 29.76 -17.84 -9.26
CA GLU A 194 30.78 -17.65 -8.22
C GLU A 194 31.80 -18.81 -8.32
N ILE A 195 32.84 -18.63 -9.13
CA ILE A 195 34.09 -19.40 -9.10
C ILE A 195 35.20 -18.46 -8.62
#